data_AF-A0A5S9MV63-F1
#
_entry.id   AF-A0A5S9MV63-F1
#
_cell.length_a   1.000
_cell.length_b   1.000
_cell.length_c   1.000
_cell.angle_alpha   90.00
_cell.angle_beta   90.00
_cell.angle_gamma   90.00
#
_symmetry.space_group_name_H-M   'P 1'
#
loop_
_entity.id
_entity.type
_entity.pdbx_description
1 polymer ?
#
loop_
_entity_poly.entity_id
_entity_poly.type
_entity_poly.pdbx_seq_one_letter_code
_entity_poly.pdbx_strand_id
1 'polypeptide(L)'
;MEQFIKSKLLKADLVEIDRQFEDSGFKDMSSIILVKQAFVAIANLVDFELTVRSIYAEHRDLSAIYAKASKEFEFAKYLRNTFIGRIKPELLEKAIEWKPELRYMLKDTEKPDAMFMYNLWVLETAINTYVNPDGSHKLFDSETDLVYPPDLKRFLIFLTHVVKSGIEYLEALSTVLGNKIEMLDHTQQELEHWLVAGKTDFAYIKK
;
A
#
# COMPACT_ATOMS: atom_id res chain seq x y z
N MET A 1 -13.96 -14.97 12.02
CA MET A 1 -12.89 -14.42 12.88
C MET A 1 -11.65 -14.01 12.08
N GLU A 2 -11.03 -14.92 11.30
CA GLU A 2 -9.81 -14.62 10.53
C GLU A 2 -9.92 -13.37 9.64
N GLN A 3 -10.94 -13.29 8.78
CA GLN A 3 -11.15 -12.14 7.89
C GLN A 3 -11.31 -10.82 8.67
N PHE A 4 -11.96 -10.85 9.84
CA PHE A 4 -12.10 -9.68 10.70
C PHE A 4 -10.74 -9.23 11.26
N ILE A 5 -9.95 -10.17 11.80
CA ILE A 5 -8.59 -9.88 12.29
C ILE A 5 -7.74 -9.30 11.16
N LYS A 6 -7.77 -9.92 9.97
CA LYS A 6 -7.05 -9.44 8.79
C LYS A 6 -7.47 -8.02 8.39
N SER A 7 -8.77 -7.72 8.41
CA SER A 7 -9.28 -6.37 8.13
C SER A 7 -8.78 -5.34 9.16
N LYS A 8 -8.73 -5.70 10.45
CA LYS A 8 -8.23 -4.82 11.51
C LYS A 8 -6.72 -4.58 11.43
N LEU A 9 -5.93 -5.61 11.12
CA LEU A 9 -4.48 -5.48 10.93
C LEU A 9 -4.15 -4.52 9.78
N LEU A 10 -4.75 -4.74 8.61
CA LEU A 10 -4.54 -3.86 7.46
C LEU A 10 -4.99 -2.41 7.74
N LYS A 11 -6.09 -2.24 8.49
CA LYS A 11 -6.58 -0.92 8.87
C LYS A 11 -5.57 -0.23 9.80
N ALA A 12 -5.06 -0.96 10.80
CA ALA A 12 -4.09 -0.42 11.74
C ALA A 12 -2.82 0.06 11.04
N ASP A 13 -2.30 -0.71 10.07
CA ASP A 13 -1.16 -0.29 9.26
C ASP A 13 -1.45 1.02 8.52
N LEU A 14 -2.58 1.12 7.82
CA LEU A 14 -2.93 2.32 7.06
C LEU A 14 -3.17 3.54 7.96
N VAL A 15 -3.81 3.36 9.12
CA VAL A 15 -4.04 4.44 10.10
C VAL A 15 -2.71 4.97 10.63
N GLU A 16 -1.77 4.09 10.97
CA GLU A 16 -0.46 4.51 11.47
C GLU A 16 0.37 5.19 10.38
N ILE A 17 0.29 4.70 9.14
CA ILE A 17 0.92 5.33 7.98
C ILE A 17 0.37 6.74 7.75
N ASP A 18 -0.96 6.91 7.76
CA ASP A 18 -1.62 8.21 7.59
C ASP A 18 -1.15 9.20 8.67
N ARG A 19 -1.17 8.76 9.94
CA ARG A 19 -0.69 9.54 11.09
C ARG A 19 0.77 9.98 10.93
N GLN A 20 1.66 9.07 10.54
CA GLN A 20 3.08 9.40 10.37
C GLN A 20 3.34 10.34 9.20
N PHE A 21 2.55 10.25 8.11
CA PHE A 21 2.64 11.23 7.03
C PHE A 21 2.18 12.62 7.45
N GLU A 22 1.09 12.71 8.22
CA GLU A 22 0.61 13.98 8.77
C GLU A 22 1.63 14.62 9.72
N ASP A 23 2.33 13.82 10.54
CA ASP A 23 3.35 14.31 11.49
C ASP A 23 4.68 14.73 10.81
N SER A 24 5.18 13.89 9.90
CA SER A 24 6.57 13.99 9.42
C SER A 24 6.71 14.62 8.03
N GLY A 25 5.66 14.53 7.21
CA GLY A 25 5.63 14.96 5.81
C GLY A 25 6.46 14.07 4.87
N PHE A 26 6.65 14.55 3.64
CA PHE A 26 7.45 13.87 2.61
C PHE A 26 8.74 14.66 2.33
N LYS A 27 9.88 14.18 2.85
CA LYS A 27 11.13 14.97 2.84
C LYS A 27 12.44 14.17 2.86
N ASP A 28 12.41 12.91 3.29
CA ASP A 28 13.62 12.12 3.50
C ASP A 28 13.37 10.60 3.32
N MET A 29 14.41 9.79 3.57
CA MET A 29 14.33 8.33 3.47
C MET A 29 13.23 7.70 4.33
N SER A 30 12.88 8.28 5.48
CA SER A 30 11.79 7.78 6.32
C SER A 30 10.46 7.88 5.58
N SER A 31 10.23 9.01 4.90
CA SER A 31 9.03 9.20 4.08
C SER A 31 8.95 8.24 2.89
N ILE A 32 10.09 7.87 2.28
CA ILE A 32 10.14 6.81 1.25
C ILE A 32 9.74 5.45 1.83
N ILE A 33 10.23 5.11 3.03
CA ILE A 33 9.86 3.86 3.69
C ILE A 33 8.34 3.84 3.94
N LEU A 34 7.76 4.95 4.40
CA LEU A 34 6.32 5.06 4.60
C LEU A 34 5.53 4.90 3.29
N VAL A 35 5.98 5.51 2.19
CA VAL A 35 5.36 5.31 0.86
C VAL A 35 5.40 3.83 0.48
N LYS A 36 6.54 3.16 0.73
CA LYS A 36 6.66 1.74 0.43
C LYS A 36 5.70 0.91 1.26
N GLN A 37 5.59 1.18 2.56
CA GLN A 37 4.65 0.47 3.42
C GLN A 37 3.19 0.74 3.05
N ALA A 38 2.85 1.96 2.63
CA ALA A 38 1.53 2.30 2.12
C ALA A 38 1.15 1.40 0.92
N PHE A 39 2.03 1.28 -0.07
CA PHE A 39 1.77 0.43 -1.23
C PHE A 39 1.71 -1.06 -0.87
N VAL A 40 2.48 -1.53 0.12
CA VAL A 40 2.37 -2.91 0.63
C VAL A 40 1.01 -3.15 1.30
N ALA A 41 0.60 -2.27 2.21
CA ALA A 41 -0.69 -2.37 2.90
C ALA A 41 -1.86 -2.32 1.91
N ILE A 42 -1.82 -1.41 0.93
CA ILE A 42 -2.84 -1.33 -0.13
C ILE A 42 -2.81 -2.55 -1.05
N ALA A 43 -1.64 -3.08 -1.43
CA ALA A 43 -1.59 -4.31 -2.23
C ALA A 43 -2.24 -5.50 -1.48
N ASN A 44 -1.96 -5.62 -0.18
CA ASN A 44 -2.57 -6.63 0.67
C ASN A 44 -4.08 -6.41 0.83
N LEU A 45 -4.54 -5.15 0.90
CA LEU A 45 -5.95 -4.78 0.86
C LEU A 45 -6.62 -5.31 -0.41
N VAL A 46 -6.06 -5.02 -1.58
CA VAL A 46 -6.62 -5.45 -2.87
C VAL A 46 -6.69 -6.98 -2.95
N ASP A 47 -5.62 -7.67 -2.55
CA ASP A 47 -5.61 -9.14 -2.51
C ASP A 47 -6.64 -9.68 -1.52
N PHE A 48 -6.85 -9.00 -0.39
CA PHE A 48 -7.85 -9.38 0.59
C PHE A 48 -9.28 -9.12 0.10
N GLU A 49 -9.54 -8.00 -0.56
CA GLU A 49 -10.84 -7.66 -1.14
C GLU A 49 -11.38 -8.79 -2.02
N LEU A 50 -10.52 -9.35 -2.89
CA LEU A 50 -10.87 -10.48 -3.75
C LEU A 50 -11.44 -11.68 -2.97
N THR A 51 -10.98 -11.91 -1.74
CA THR A 51 -11.41 -13.04 -0.90
C THR A 51 -12.73 -12.78 -0.17
N VAL A 52 -13.18 -11.53 -0.10
CA VAL A 52 -14.39 -11.12 0.64
C VAL A 52 -15.52 -10.63 -0.27
N ARG A 53 -15.35 -10.65 -1.60
CA ARG A 53 -16.36 -10.22 -2.58
C ARG A 53 -17.72 -10.91 -2.45
N SER A 54 -17.76 -12.15 -1.95
CA SER A 54 -19.03 -12.85 -1.71
C SER A 54 -19.94 -12.11 -0.74
N ILE A 55 -19.38 -11.32 0.19
CA ILE A 55 -20.12 -10.51 1.16
C ILE A 55 -20.93 -9.40 0.45
N TYR A 56 -20.50 -8.94 -0.72
CA TYR A 56 -21.15 -7.85 -1.45
C TYR A 56 -22.56 -8.19 -1.93
N ALA A 57 -22.90 -9.48 -2.05
CA ALA A 57 -24.25 -9.91 -2.40
C ALA A 57 -25.28 -9.44 -1.35
N GLU A 58 -24.88 -9.47 -0.07
CA GLU A 58 -25.69 -9.06 1.09
C GLU A 58 -25.44 -7.58 1.44
N HIS A 59 -24.24 -7.05 1.14
CA HIS A 59 -23.79 -5.71 1.52
C HIS A 59 -23.22 -4.95 0.31
N ARG A 60 -24.11 -4.49 -0.59
CA ARG A 60 -23.73 -3.81 -1.85
C ARG A 60 -23.04 -2.47 -1.63
N ASP A 61 -23.31 -1.82 -0.50
CA ASP A 61 -22.65 -0.60 -0.06
C ASP A 61 -21.14 -0.77 0.07
N LEU A 62 -20.65 -1.92 0.54
CA LEU A 62 -19.21 -2.21 0.60
C LEU A 62 -18.55 -2.18 -0.78
N SER A 63 -19.21 -2.79 -1.78
CA SER A 63 -18.74 -2.75 -3.16
C SER A 63 -18.68 -1.32 -3.69
N ALA A 64 -19.69 -0.50 -3.36
CA ALA A 64 -19.73 0.90 -3.77
C ALA A 64 -18.60 1.71 -3.12
N ILE A 65 -18.29 1.47 -1.84
CA ILE A 65 -17.17 2.13 -1.15
C ILE A 65 -15.84 1.77 -1.82
N TYR A 66 -15.57 0.48 -2.06
CA TYR A 66 -14.34 0.04 -2.71
C TYR A 66 -14.20 0.61 -4.13
N ALA A 67 -15.30 0.63 -4.89
CA ALA A 67 -15.31 1.08 -6.28
C ALA A 67 -14.83 2.53 -6.45
N LYS A 68 -15.06 3.40 -5.45
CA LYS A 68 -14.66 4.83 -5.45
C LYS A 68 -13.16 5.04 -5.71
N ALA A 69 -12.31 4.13 -5.23
CA ALA A 69 -10.84 4.23 -5.33
C ALA A 69 -10.21 3.01 -6.02
N SER A 70 -11.01 2.23 -6.74
CA SER A 70 -10.57 0.94 -7.31
C SER A 70 -9.41 1.08 -8.30
N LYS A 71 -9.38 2.14 -9.12
CA LYS A 71 -8.29 2.39 -10.07
C LYS A 71 -7.00 2.77 -9.34
N GLU A 72 -7.12 3.56 -8.29
CA GLU A 72 -6.04 4.02 -7.43
C GLU A 72 -5.44 2.86 -6.63
N PHE A 73 -6.28 1.95 -6.14
CA PHE A 73 -5.83 0.72 -5.50
C PHE A 73 -5.05 -0.19 -6.46
N GLU A 74 -5.55 -0.39 -7.68
CA GLU A 74 -4.82 -1.16 -8.70
C GLU A 74 -3.49 -0.51 -9.07
N PHE A 75 -3.44 0.82 -9.16
CA PHE A 75 -2.19 1.54 -9.39
C PHE A 75 -1.21 1.40 -8.23
N ALA A 76 -1.67 1.56 -6.97
CA ALA A 76 -0.83 1.34 -5.79
C ALA A 76 -0.28 -0.10 -5.73
N LYS A 77 -1.09 -1.10 -6.07
CA LYS A 77 -0.66 -2.50 -6.19
C LYS A 77 0.37 -2.69 -7.30
N TYR A 78 0.19 -2.03 -8.43
CA TYR A 78 1.20 -2.01 -9.50
C TYR A 78 2.52 -1.43 -9.01
N LEU A 79 2.50 -0.26 -8.34
CA LEU A 79 3.70 0.35 -7.77
C LEU A 79 4.36 -0.57 -6.76
N ARG A 80 3.60 -1.22 -5.88
CA ARG A 80 4.13 -2.25 -4.97
C ARG A 80 4.89 -3.33 -5.74
N ASN A 81 4.32 -3.87 -6.81
CA ASN A 81 4.90 -4.99 -7.55
C ASN A 81 6.09 -4.58 -8.43
N THR A 82 6.15 -3.33 -8.87
CA THR A 82 7.18 -2.83 -9.79
C THR A 82 8.33 -2.16 -9.05
N PHE A 83 8.05 -1.34 -8.03
CA PHE A 83 9.05 -0.57 -7.28
C PHE A 83 9.57 -1.28 -6.03
N ILE A 84 8.72 -2.04 -5.31
CA ILE A 84 9.04 -2.56 -3.96
C ILE A 84 9.32 -4.05 -3.97
N GLY A 85 8.45 -4.83 -4.62
CA GLY A 85 8.41 -6.29 -4.47
C GLY A 85 9.73 -6.95 -4.83
N ARG A 86 10.32 -6.53 -5.95
CA ARG A 86 11.70 -6.83 -6.34
C ARG A 86 12.25 -5.61 -7.07
N ILE A 87 13.51 -5.24 -6.82
CA ILE A 87 14.21 -4.23 -7.61
C ILE A 87 14.47 -4.84 -8.99
N LYS A 88 13.60 -4.51 -9.95
CA LYS A 88 13.66 -5.06 -11.31
C LYS A 88 14.77 -4.36 -12.10
N PRO A 89 15.71 -5.09 -12.74
CA PRO A 89 16.73 -4.49 -13.58
C PRO A 89 16.15 -3.57 -14.66
N GLU A 90 15.04 -3.96 -15.27
CA GLU A 90 14.39 -3.21 -16.35
C GLU A 90 13.87 -1.84 -15.87
N LEU A 91 13.40 -1.76 -14.62
CA LEU A 91 12.99 -0.48 -14.02
C LEU A 91 14.21 0.41 -13.77
N LEU A 92 15.32 -0.16 -13.29
CA LEU A 92 16.55 0.60 -13.05
C LEU A 92 17.17 1.10 -14.34
N GLU A 93 17.19 0.29 -15.39
CA GLU A 93 17.66 0.69 -16.71
C GLU A 93 16.87 1.89 -17.23
N LYS A 94 15.53 1.83 -17.13
CA LYS A 94 14.65 2.95 -17.49
C LYS A 94 14.88 4.18 -16.61
N ALA A 95 15.11 4.00 -15.32
CA ALA A 95 15.39 5.11 -14.42
C ALA A 95 16.72 5.81 -14.78
N ILE A 96 17.75 5.04 -15.14
CA ILE A 96 19.06 5.55 -15.57
C ILE A 96 18.97 6.26 -16.93
N GLU A 97 18.09 5.80 -17.84
CA GLU A 97 17.77 6.49 -19.10
C GLU A 97 17.04 7.82 -18.85
N TRP A 98 16.04 7.80 -17.97
CA TRP A 98 15.17 8.95 -17.69
C TRP A 98 15.85 10.04 -16.86
N LYS A 99 16.63 9.64 -15.84
CA LYS A 99 17.31 10.53 -14.89
C LYS A 99 18.83 10.35 -14.96
N PRO A 100 19.53 11.03 -15.89
CA PRO A 100 20.99 10.95 -16.00
C PRO A 100 21.72 11.38 -14.73
N GLU A 101 21.08 12.14 -13.83
CA GLU A 101 21.57 12.53 -12.50
C GLU A 101 22.03 11.32 -11.66
N LEU A 102 21.38 10.16 -11.83
CA LEU A 102 21.78 8.89 -11.20
C LEU A 102 23.23 8.50 -11.53
N ARG A 103 23.76 8.91 -12.69
CA ARG A 103 25.15 8.63 -13.08
C ARG A 103 26.13 9.56 -12.39
N TYR A 104 25.72 10.80 -12.16
CA TYR A 104 26.57 11.84 -11.57
C TYR A 104 26.63 11.76 -10.04
N MET A 105 25.64 11.10 -9.42
CA MET A 105 25.56 10.93 -7.96
C MET A 105 26.15 9.60 -7.42
N LEU A 106 26.79 8.79 -8.28
CA LEU A 106 27.32 7.47 -7.88
C LEU A 106 28.34 7.52 -6.73
N LYS A 107 29.03 8.65 -6.55
CA LYS A 107 30.00 8.82 -5.44
C LYS A 107 29.34 9.13 -4.10
N ASP A 108 28.06 9.44 -4.09
CA ASP A 108 27.32 9.91 -2.92
C ASP A 108 26.36 8.85 -2.35
N THR A 109 26.39 7.60 -2.84
CA THR A 109 25.42 6.54 -2.48
C THR A 109 25.44 6.13 -1.01
N GLU A 110 26.47 6.49 -0.26
CA GLU A 110 26.53 6.30 1.20
C GLU A 110 25.77 7.39 1.98
N LYS A 111 25.35 8.49 1.31
CA LYS A 111 24.63 9.60 1.92
C LYS A 111 23.12 9.34 1.88
N PRO A 112 22.39 9.45 3.01
CA PRO A 112 20.94 9.25 3.04
C PRO A 112 20.16 10.14 2.07
N ASP A 113 20.56 11.41 1.91
CA ASP A 113 19.88 12.34 0.99
C ASP A 113 20.05 11.93 -0.48
N ALA A 114 21.22 11.41 -0.84
CA ALA A 114 21.44 10.86 -2.17
C ALA A 114 20.54 9.64 -2.38
N MET A 115 20.47 8.73 -1.41
CA MET A 115 19.60 7.55 -1.52
C MET A 115 18.11 7.90 -1.51
N PHE A 116 17.70 8.99 -0.87
CA PHE A 116 16.36 9.55 -0.99
C PHE A 116 16.06 9.93 -2.44
N MET A 117 16.95 10.68 -3.09
CA MET A 117 16.81 11.06 -4.49
C MET A 117 16.77 9.85 -5.43
N TYR A 118 17.61 8.83 -5.21
CA TYR A 118 17.56 7.58 -5.99
C TYR A 118 16.20 6.90 -5.87
N ASN A 119 15.66 6.79 -4.66
CA ASN A 119 14.33 6.19 -4.47
C ASN A 119 13.23 7.03 -5.13
N LEU A 120 13.34 8.35 -5.05
CA LEU A 120 12.39 9.27 -5.68
C LEU A 120 12.36 9.07 -7.20
N TRP A 121 13.52 9.03 -7.85
CA TRP A 121 13.61 8.86 -9.31
C TRP A 121 13.20 7.47 -9.78
N VAL A 122 13.50 6.41 -9.01
CA VAL A 122 13.03 5.06 -9.35
C VAL A 122 11.51 4.93 -9.15
N LEU A 123 10.95 5.56 -8.11
CA LEU A 123 9.51 5.65 -7.90
C LEU A 123 8.83 6.43 -9.04
N GLU A 124 9.38 7.58 -9.40
CA GLU A 124 8.91 8.40 -10.52
C GLU A 124 8.90 7.61 -11.83
N THR A 125 9.98 6.88 -12.11
CA THR A 125 10.07 5.99 -13.27
C THR A 125 8.97 4.92 -13.23
N ALA A 126 8.74 4.29 -12.07
CA ALA A 126 7.69 3.30 -11.91
C ALA A 126 6.30 3.89 -12.21
N ILE A 127 6.02 5.09 -11.72
CA ILE A 127 4.79 5.85 -12.02
C ILE A 127 4.64 6.03 -13.53
N ASN A 128 5.69 6.54 -14.19
CA ASN A 128 5.66 6.83 -15.63
C ASN A 128 5.60 5.57 -16.51
N THR A 129 5.97 4.40 -15.99
CA THR A 129 5.78 3.12 -16.70
C THR A 129 4.36 2.54 -16.61
N TYR A 130 3.46 3.17 -15.85
CA TYR A 130 2.06 2.74 -15.76
C TYR A 130 1.21 3.29 -16.91
N VAL A 131 1.45 2.75 -18.10
CA VAL A 131 0.81 3.16 -19.36
C VAL A 131 -0.02 2.04 -19.98
N ASN A 132 -0.90 2.43 -20.90
CA ASN A 132 -1.62 1.56 -21.82
C ASN A 132 -0.69 1.06 -22.93
N PRO A 133 -1.09 0.01 -23.71
CA PRO A 133 -0.28 -0.48 -24.82
C PRO A 133 0.04 0.56 -25.90
N ASP A 134 -0.78 1.61 -26.02
CA ASP A 134 -0.56 2.74 -26.94
C ASP A 134 0.36 3.83 -26.38
N GLY A 135 0.85 3.65 -25.14
CA GLY A 135 1.71 4.61 -24.44
C GLY A 135 0.98 5.68 -23.65
N SER A 136 -0.36 5.77 -23.72
CA SER A 136 -1.13 6.72 -22.91
C SER A 136 -1.09 6.35 -21.42
N HIS A 137 -1.00 7.33 -20.54
CA HIS A 137 -0.98 7.08 -19.09
C HIS A 137 -2.33 6.56 -18.59
N LYS A 138 -2.29 5.62 -17.63
CA LYS A 138 -3.50 4.96 -17.09
C LYS A 138 -4.19 5.71 -15.96
N LEU A 139 -3.45 6.55 -15.22
CA LEU A 139 -3.99 7.24 -14.04
C LEU A 139 -3.69 8.74 -14.05
N PHE A 140 -2.43 9.15 -14.16
CA PHE A 140 -2.08 10.56 -14.29
C PHE A 140 -2.15 10.99 -15.75
N ASP A 141 -2.58 12.22 -16.03
CA ASP A 141 -2.79 12.69 -17.41
C ASP A 141 -1.48 12.99 -18.18
N SER A 142 -0.34 12.92 -17.51
CA SER A 142 0.99 13.23 -18.06
C SER A 142 2.08 12.46 -17.33
N GLU A 143 3.31 12.55 -17.84
CA GLU A 143 4.48 12.20 -17.07
C GLU A 143 4.48 12.95 -15.72
N THR A 144 5.08 12.30 -14.72
CA THR A 144 5.26 12.82 -13.38
C THR A 144 6.75 13.07 -13.18
N ASP A 145 7.10 14.28 -12.72
CA ASP A 145 8.41 14.63 -12.18
C ASP A 145 8.28 14.94 -10.67
N LEU A 146 8.80 14.07 -9.80
CA LEU A 146 8.61 14.22 -8.35
C LEU A 146 9.49 15.30 -7.72
N VAL A 147 10.43 15.89 -8.46
CA VAL A 147 11.17 17.10 -8.05
C VAL A 147 10.39 18.36 -8.42
N TYR A 148 9.49 18.28 -9.40
CA TYR A 148 8.60 19.37 -9.77
C TYR A 148 7.43 19.50 -8.76
N PRO A 149 7.27 20.66 -8.07
CA PRO A 149 6.31 20.76 -6.97
C PRO A 149 4.84 20.44 -7.30
N PRO A 150 4.28 20.85 -8.46
CA PRO A 150 2.92 20.48 -8.83
C PRO A 150 2.70 18.97 -8.98
N ASP A 151 3.67 18.26 -9.55
CA ASP A 151 3.60 16.81 -9.78
C ASP A 151 3.79 16.04 -8.47
N LEU A 152 4.71 16.49 -7.62
CA LEU A 152 4.83 15.97 -6.25
C LEU A 152 3.52 16.16 -5.49
N LYS A 153 2.90 17.35 -5.57
CA LYS A 153 1.60 17.60 -4.94
C LYS A 153 0.51 16.67 -5.47
N ARG A 154 0.43 16.47 -6.78
CA ARG A 154 -0.52 15.52 -7.41
C ARG A 154 -0.32 14.10 -6.87
N PHE A 155 0.94 13.65 -6.78
CA PHE A 155 1.28 12.34 -6.22
C PHE A 155 0.89 12.22 -4.74
N LEU A 156 1.18 13.23 -3.93
CA LEU A 156 0.82 13.21 -2.50
C LEU A 156 -0.70 13.22 -2.28
N ILE A 157 -1.46 13.95 -3.10
CA ILE A 157 -2.93 13.90 -3.09
C ILE A 157 -3.42 12.48 -3.40
N PHE A 158 -2.85 11.83 -4.43
CA PHE A 158 -3.15 10.43 -4.73
C PHE A 158 -2.84 9.51 -3.54
N LEU A 159 -1.66 9.66 -2.92
CA LEU A 159 -1.24 8.83 -1.80
C LEU A 159 -2.16 8.98 -0.59
N THR A 160 -2.51 10.21 -0.22
CA THR A 160 -3.47 10.47 0.85
C THR A 160 -4.84 9.88 0.51
N HIS A 161 -5.31 10.06 -0.73
CA HIS A 161 -6.60 9.53 -1.17
C HIS A 161 -6.65 8.01 -1.05
N VAL A 162 -5.65 7.29 -1.57
CA VAL A 162 -5.65 5.82 -1.55
C VAL A 162 -5.55 5.26 -0.13
N VAL A 163 -4.77 5.90 0.75
CA VAL A 163 -4.68 5.49 2.16
C VAL A 163 -6.02 5.70 2.88
N LYS A 164 -6.60 6.90 2.78
CA LYS A 164 -7.86 7.23 3.46
C LYS A 164 -9.04 6.41 2.93
N SER A 165 -9.11 6.15 1.63
CA SER A 165 -10.12 5.26 1.05
C SER A 165 -9.93 3.80 1.48
N GLY A 166 -8.69 3.34 1.65
CA GLY A 166 -8.41 2.01 2.21
C GLY A 166 -8.91 1.88 3.65
N ILE A 167 -8.68 2.90 4.48
CA ILE A 167 -9.18 2.98 5.86
C ILE A 167 -10.72 2.97 5.88
N GLU A 168 -11.38 3.80 5.07
CA GLU A 168 -12.85 3.87 4.96
C GLU A 168 -13.44 2.51 4.63
N TYR A 169 -12.90 1.85 3.59
CA TYR A 169 -13.36 0.53 3.17
C TYR A 169 -13.15 -0.53 4.25
N LEU A 170 -11.97 -0.59 4.87
CA LEU A 170 -11.68 -1.57 5.92
C LEU A 170 -12.52 -1.37 7.17
N GLU A 171 -12.88 -0.14 7.50
CA GLU A 171 -13.77 0.14 8.62
C GLU A 171 -15.19 -0.37 8.36
N ALA A 172 -15.72 -0.11 7.17
CA ALA A 172 -17.03 -0.62 6.76
C ALA A 172 -17.03 -2.15 6.72
N LEU A 173 -16.00 -2.76 6.12
CA LEU A 173 -15.84 -4.22 6.05
C LEU A 173 -15.72 -4.84 7.45
N SER A 174 -14.93 -4.24 8.34
CA SER A 174 -14.77 -4.69 9.72
C SER A 174 -16.10 -4.72 10.46
N THR A 175 -16.94 -3.69 10.28
CA THR A 175 -18.26 -3.61 10.90
C THR A 175 -19.15 -4.78 10.46
N VAL A 176 -19.20 -5.05 9.16
CA VAL A 176 -19.99 -6.17 8.61
C VAL A 176 -19.47 -7.53 9.10
N LEU A 177 -18.16 -7.74 9.10
CA LEU A 177 -17.54 -8.98 9.58
C LEU A 177 -17.73 -9.17 11.09
N GLY A 178 -17.69 -8.08 11.87
CA GLY A 178 -17.83 -8.10 13.32
C GLY A 178 -19.20 -8.57 13.78
N ASN A 179 -20.26 -8.29 13.02
CA ASN A 179 -21.63 -8.73 13.34
C ASN A 179 -21.81 -10.25 13.40
N LYS A 180 -20.87 -11.02 12.81
CA LYS A 180 -20.91 -12.50 12.75
C LYS A 180 -19.94 -13.16 13.74
N ILE A 181 -19.31 -12.39 14.63
CA ILE A 181 -18.25 -12.87 15.53
C ILE A 181 -18.65 -12.61 16.97
N GLU A 182 -18.49 -13.63 17.81
CA GLU A 182 -18.52 -13.47 19.26
C GLU A 182 -17.30 -12.68 19.73
N MET A 183 -17.55 -11.53 20.36
CA MET A 183 -16.50 -10.66 20.90
C MET A 183 -16.36 -10.94 22.39
N LEU A 184 -15.37 -11.74 22.75
CA LEU A 184 -15.01 -11.99 24.14
C LEU A 184 -14.13 -10.85 24.68
N ASP A 185 -14.35 -10.47 25.93
CA ASP A 185 -13.46 -9.57 26.65
C ASP A 185 -12.49 -10.33 27.58
N HIS A 186 -11.60 -9.59 28.24
CA HIS A 186 -10.56 -10.15 29.11
C HIS A 186 -11.12 -10.82 30.39
N THR A 187 -12.38 -10.57 30.74
CA THR A 187 -13.07 -11.21 31.87
C THR A 187 -13.69 -12.55 31.48
N GLN A 188 -13.89 -12.79 30.19
CA GLN A 188 -14.44 -14.02 29.61
C GLN A 188 -13.36 -15.02 29.19
N GLN A 189 -12.20 -15.01 29.86
CA GLN A 189 -11.12 -15.94 29.53
C GLN A 189 -11.47 -17.37 29.94
N GLU A 190 -11.47 -18.28 28.97
CA GLU A 190 -11.67 -19.70 29.20
C GLU A 190 -10.34 -20.47 29.12
N LEU A 191 -10.09 -21.36 30.09
CA LEU A 191 -8.88 -22.19 30.13
C LEU A 191 -8.72 -23.04 28.85
N GLU A 192 -9.83 -23.44 28.23
CA GLU A 192 -9.85 -24.24 27.01
C GLU A 192 -9.11 -23.57 25.85
N HIS A 193 -9.27 -22.26 25.66
CA HIS A 193 -8.54 -21.51 24.62
C HIS A 193 -7.02 -21.64 24.77
N TRP A 194 -6.52 -21.60 26.01
CA TRP A 194 -5.09 -21.71 26.30
C TRP A 194 -4.57 -23.15 26.15
N LEU A 195 -5.40 -24.14 26.49
CA LEU A 195 -5.07 -25.56 26.25
C LEU A 195 -4.98 -25.87 24.76
N VAL A 196 -5.86 -25.29 23.93
CA VAL A 196 -5.77 -25.38 22.47
C VAL A 196 -4.49 -24.69 21.97
N ALA A 197 -4.18 -23.50 22.49
CA ALA A 197 -2.95 -22.79 22.12
C ALA A 197 -1.69 -23.64 22.39
N GLY A 198 -1.61 -24.31 23.55
CA GLY A 198 -0.50 -25.20 23.90
C GLY A 198 -0.34 -26.44 23.01
N LYS A 199 -1.36 -26.78 22.20
CA LYS A 199 -1.32 -27.88 21.21
C LYS A 199 -1.00 -27.39 19.80
N THR A 200 -0.77 -26.10 19.61
CA THR A 200 -0.45 -25.53 18.29
C THR A 200 0.88 -26.07 17.81
N ASP A 201 0.88 -26.71 16.64
CA ASP A 201 2.09 -27.16 15.96
C ASP A 201 2.51 -26.13 14.91
N PHE A 202 3.74 -25.65 15.02
CA PHE A 202 4.28 -24.64 14.12
C PHE A 202 5.02 -25.31 12.96
N ALA A 203 4.41 -25.28 11.79
CA ALA A 203 5.02 -25.73 10.54
C ALA A 203 5.25 -24.57 9.57
N TYR A 204 6.20 -24.74 8.64
CA TYR A 204 6.38 -23.81 7.53
C TYR A 204 5.07 -23.70 6.73
N ILE A 205 4.53 -22.49 6.60
CA ILE A 205 3.30 -22.23 5.84
C ILE A 205 3.63 -22.31 4.35
N LYS A 206 3.26 -23.43 3.71
CA LYS A 206 3.33 -23.59 2.25
C LYS A 206 2.16 -22.84 1.61
N LYS A 207 2.44 -22.12 0.52
CA LYS A 207 1.42 -21.44 -0.30
C LYS A 207 0.58 -22.45 -1.08
#